data_AF-A0A7J8MRC0-F1
#
_entry.id   AF-A0A7J8MRC0-F1
#
_cell.length_a   1.000
_cell.length_b   1.000
_cell.length_c   1.000
_cell.angle_alpha   90.00
_cell.angle_beta   90.00
_cell.angle_gamma   90.00
#
_symmetry.space_group_name_H-M   'P 1'
#
loop_
_entity.id
_entity.type
_entity.pdbx_description
1 polymer ?
#
loop_
_entity_poly.entity_id
_entity_poly.type
_entity_poly.pdbx_seq_one_letter_code
_entity_poly.pdbx_strand_id
1 'polypeptide(L)'
;MADPSNKPRTVICLGDIHGYLTKLLNLWSNLQSQIDPDSFNTATIIFLGDYCDRGPDTRKVIDFLISLPKRYPNQKHVFLSGNHEFAFAGFIGVLEGEFEAKETWKEYADNEEIEGWYKGEGHEKMHLQGRIWGGWFDVAQGIDCKGSIFDAAPTFGSYGVSHGSSVVNTLR
;
A
#
# COMPACT_ATOMS: atom_id res chain seq x y z
N MET A 1 41.47 -8.62 18.41
CA MET A 1 40.89 -8.19 17.11
C MET A 1 39.51 -8.81 17.03
N ALA A 2 38.47 -8.04 16.72
CA ALA A 2 37.14 -8.62 16.53
C ALA A 2 37.18 -9.59 15.34
N ASP A 3 36.58 -10.77 15.49
CA ASP A 3 36.45 -11.74 14.41
C ASP A 3 35.64 -11.10 13.26
N PRO A 4 36.20 -10.96 12.05
CA PRO A 4 35.47 -10.42 10.91
C PRO A 4 34.22 -11.26 10.55
N SER A 5 34.08 -12.47 11.09
CA SER A 5 32.88 -13.30 10.94
C SER A 5 31.71 -12.91 11.87
N ASN A 6 31.84 -11.90 12.73
CA ASN A 6 30.85 -11.55 13.76
C ASN A 6 30.26 -10.13 13.59
N LYS A 7 30.12 -9.64 12.36
CA LYS A 7 29.44 -8.36 12.09
C LYS A 7 27.92 -8.56 12.26
N PRO A 8 27.22 -7.74 13.08
CA PRO A 8 25.77 -7.83 13.20
C PRO A 8 25.12 -7.53 11.85
N ARG A 9 24.03 -8.24 11.56
CA ARG A 9 23.28 -8.04 10.31
C ARG A 9 22.66 -6.64 10.27
N THR A 10 22.86 -5.92 9.18
CA THR A 10 22.18 -4.64 8.94
C THR A 10 20.68 -4.85 8.77
N VAL A 11 19.89 -4.08 9.51
CA VAL A 11 18.42 -4.03 9.41
C VAL A 11 18.02 -2.62 9.01
N ILE A 12 17.19 -2.50 7.97
CA ILE A 12 16.73 -1.22 7.41
C ILE A 12 15.21 -1.22 7.47
N CYS A 13 14.63 -0.24 8.18
CA CYS A 13 13.19 -0.03 8.23
C CYS A 13 12.83 1.17 7.36
N LEU A 14 11.97 0.97 6.36
CA LEU A 14 11.49 2.02 5.46
C LEU A 14 10.05 2.35 5.83
N GLY A 15 9.80 3.62 6.14
CA GLY A 15 8.46 4.14 6.39
C GLY A 15 7.60 4.24 5.13
N ASP A 16 6.47 4.90 5.30
CA ASP A 16 5.38 5.01 4.32
C ASP A 16 5.87 5.57 2.98
N ILE A 17 5.40 4.96 1.89
CA ILE A 17 5.82 5.29 0.52
C ILE A 17 4.75 6.09 -0.21
N HIS A 18 3.47 5.74 -0.02
CA HIS A 18 2.32 6.42 -0.57
C HIS A 18 2.44 6.78 -2.06
N GLY A 19 2.73 5.79 -2.90
CA GLY A 19 2.80 5.98 -4.35
C GLY A 19 3.89 6.94 -4.84
N TYR A 20 4.84 7.36 -3.99
CA TYR A 20 5.92 8.27 -4.39
C TYR A 20 7.17 7.52 -4.88
N LEU A 21 7.08 6.94 -6.09
CA LEU A 21 8.17 6.16 -6.69
C LEU A 21 9.52 6.89 -6.68
N THR A 22 9.56 8.17 -7.06
CA THR A 22 10.81 8.94 -7.08
C THR A 22 11.46 9.04 -5.70
N LYS A 23 10.67 9.20 -4.64
CA LYS A 23 11.20 9.22 -3.26
C LYS A 23 11.77 7.86 -2.88
N LEU A 24 11.06 6.78 -3.21
CA LEU A 24 11.51 5.41 -2.98
C LEU A 24 12.83 5.11 -3.70
N LEU A 25 12.94 5.43 -4.98
CA LEU A 25 14.15 5.20 -5.77
C LEU A 25 15.34 6.02 -5.25
N ASN A 26 15.12 7.28 -4.87
CA ASN A 26 16.15 8.12 -4.31
C ASN A 26 16.63 7.59 -2.94
N LEU A 27 15.70 7.18 -2.07
CA LEU A 27 16.05 6.55 -0.79
C LEU A 27 16.84 5.26 -1.01
N TRP A 28 16.40 4.40 -1.93
CA TRP A 28 17.08 3.16 -2.24
C TRP A 28 18.52 3.40 -2.73
N SER A 29 18.70 4.34 -3.66
CA SER A 29 20.02 4.76 -4.16
C SER A 29 20.93 5.30 -3.04
N ASN A 30 20.36 6.08 -2.12
CA ASN A 30 21.08 6.59 -0.96
C ASN A 30 21.51 5.46 -0.01
N LEU A 31 20.64 4.47 0.23
CA LEU A 31 21.00 3.31 1.07
C LEU A 31 22.12 2.48 0.43
N GLN A 32 22.07 2.26 -0.89
CA GLN A 32 23.10 1.55 -1.63
C GLN A 32 24.47 2.25 -1.58
N SER A 33 24.48 3.59 -1.54
CA SER A 33 25.73 4.37 -1.52
C SER A 33 26.30 4.58 -0.12
N GLN A 34 25.44 4.65 0.90
CA GLN A 34 25.86 4.96 2.28
C GLN A 34 26.18 3.72 3.13
N ILE A 35 25.60 2.56 2.81
CA ILE A 35 25.84 1.31 3.53
C ILE A 35 26.94 0.53 2.81
N ASP A 36 27.83 -0.10 3.58
CA ASP A 36 28.87 -0.93 2.96
C ASP A 36 28.26 -2.03 2.08
N PRO A 37 28.83 -2.31 0.89
CA PRO A 37 28.21 -3.21 -0.09
C PRO A 37 27.89 -4.61 0.46
N ASP A 38 28.77 -5.18 1.30
CA ASP A 38 28.58 -6.52 1.86
C ASP A 38 27.41 -6.57 2.86
N SER A 39 27.28 -5.53 3.70
CA SER A 39 26.15 -5.45 4.64
C SER A 39 24.85 -5.08 3.96
N PHE A 40 24.89 -4.24 2.92
CA PHE A 40 23.70 -3.97 2.10
C PHE A 40 23.25 -5.24 1.38
N ASN A 41 24.16 -6.00 0.76
CA ASN A 41 23.86 -7.24 0.03
C ASN A 41 23.18 -8.30 0.92
N THR A 42 23.47 -8.33 2.21
CA THR A 42 22.91 -9.31 3.16
C THR A 42 21.86 -8.73 4.11
N ALA A 43 21.47 -7.47 3.93
CA ALA A 43 20.57 -6.76 4.84
C ALA A 43 19.19 -7.42 5.00
N THR A 44 18.53 -7.14 6.13
CA THR A 44 17.07 -7.31 6.25
C THR A 44 16.40 -5.98 5.99
N ILE A 45 15.54 -5.93 4.98
CA ILE A 45 14.79 -4.75 4.57
C ILE A 45 13.34 -4.95 5.03
N ILE A 46 12.85 -4.05 5.88
CA ILE A 46 11.50 -4.07 6.42
C ILE A 46 10.77 -2.83 5.93
N PHE A 47 9.79 -3.04 5.07
CA PHE A 47 8.85 -2.01 4.65
C PHE A 47 7.69 -1.96 5.64
N LEU A 48 7.43 -0.78 6.19
CA LEU A 48 6.51 -0.62 7.33
C LEU A 48 5.02 -0.50 6.92
N GLY A 49 4.72 -0.54 5.62
CA GLY A 49 3.36 -0.42 5.08
C GLY A 49 3.18 0.88 4.29
N ASP A 50 1.93 1.16 3.95
CA ASP A 50 1.45 2.36 3.28
C ASP A 50 2.20 2.66 1.98
N TYR A 51 2.12 1.70 1.06
CA TYR A 51 2.68 1.73 -0.28
C TYR A 51 1.78 2.47 -1.28
N CYS A 52 0.46 2.36 -1.10
CA CYS A 52 -0.54 2.98 -1.96
C CYS A 52 -1.04 4.33 -1.46
N ASP A 53 -1.86 4.96 -2.30
CA ASP A 53 -2.60 6.21 -2.06
C ASP A 53 -1.76 7.47 -1.94
N ARG A 54 -2.43 8.63 -1.99
CA ARG A 54 -1.87 10.00 -1.97
C ARG A 54 -0.98 10.36 -3.17
N GLY A 55 0.06 9.58 -3.45
CA GLY A 55 1.00 9.76 -4.55
C GLY A 55 0.56 9.05 -5.84
N PRO A 56 1.12 9.44 -7.01
CA PRO A 56 0.57 9.10 -8.32
C PRO A 56 1.01 7.74 -8.87
N ASP A 57 2.03 7.08 -8.30
CA ASP A 57 2.73 5.96 -8.92
C ASP A 57 2.58 4.64 -8.14
N THR A 58 1.47 4.41 -7.42
CA THR A 58 1.22 3.17 -6.65
C THR A 58 1.58 1.90 -7.42
N ARG A 59 1.08 1.74 -8.66
CA ARG A 59 1.42 0.59 -9.51
C ARG A 59 2.93 0.37 -9.65
N LYS A 60 3.68 1.43 -9.95
CA LYS A 60 5.14 1.34 -10.14
C LYS A 60 5.89 1.10 -8.83
N VAL A 61 5.37 1.62 -7.71
CA VAL A 61 5.91 1.30 -6.38
C VAL A 61 5.79 -0.19 -6.12
N ILE A 62 4.61 -0.77 -6.32
CA ILE A 62 4.39 -2.22 -6.16
C ILE A 62 5.27 -3.03 -7.12
N ASP A 63 5.37 -2.64 -8.39
CA ASP A 63 6.28 -3.28 -9.36
C ASP A 63 7.74 -3.25 -8.90
N PHE A 64 8.18 -2.13 -8.31
CA PHE A 64 9.52 -2.02 -7.74
C PHE A 64 9.71 -2.98 -6.56
N LEU A 65 8.79 -3.01 -5.60
CA LEU A 65 8.85 -3.89 -4.42
C LEU A 65 8.88 -5.37 -4.81
N ILE A 66 8.04 -5.78 -5.76
CA ILE A 66 8.01 -7.14 -6.32
C ILE A 66 9.35 -7.51 -6.96
N SER A 67 10.06 -6.55 -7.56
CA SER A 67 11.34 -6.81 -8.22
C SER A 67 12.51 -7.04 -7.25
N LEU A 68 12.39 -6.60 -5.99
CA LEU A 68 13.51 -6.57 -5.04
C LEU A 68 14.10 -7.96 -4.73
N PRO A 69 13.32 -9.02 -4.43
CA PRO A 69 13.89 -10.33 -4.15
C PRO A 69 14.71 -10.90 -5.33
N LYS A 70 14.32 -10.59 -6.56
CA LYS A 70 15.07 -11.00 -7.76
C LYS A 70 16.34 -10.18 -7.94
N ARG A 71 16.30 -8.88 -7.66
CA ARG A 71 17.46 -7.97 -7.78
C ARG A 71 18.49 -8.18 -6.67
N TYR A 72 18.04 -8.55 -5.47
CA TYR A 72 18.85 -8.69 -4.28
C TYR A 72 18.56 -10.04 -3.57
N PRO A 73 18.99 -11.17 -4.16
CA PRO A 73 18.64 -12.51 -3.68
C PRO A 73 19.23 -12.85 -2.29
N ASN A 74 20.25 -12.12 -1.85
CA ASN A 74 20.89 -12.32 -0.55
C ASN A 74 20.25 -11.45 0.56
N GLN A 75 19.35 -10.53 0.20
CA GLN A 75 18.60 -9.73 1.16
C GLN A 75 17.35 -10.49 1.62
N LYS A 76 16.93 -10.23 2.87
CA LYS A 76 15.60 -10.61 3.34
C LYS A 76 14.67 -9.41 3.22
N HIS A 77 13.56 -9.56 2.52
CA HIS A 77 12.54 -8.51 2.38
C HIS A 77 11.30 -8.87 3.20
N VAL A 78 10.82 -7.93 4.01
CA VAL A 78 9.59 -8.01 4.80
C VAL A 78 8.71 -6.85 4.39
N PHE A 79 7.45 -7.14 4.05
CA PHE A 79 6.47 -6.14 3.65
C PHE A 79 5.30 -6.20 4.64
N LEU A 80 5.18 -5.21 5.51
CA LEU A 80 4.02 -5.11 6.39
C LEU A 80 2.81 -4.59 5.61
N SER A 81 1.61 -5.03 5.99
CA SER A 81 0.39 -4.40 5.49
C SER A 81 0.11 -3.16 6.32
N GLY A 82 0.14 -1.98 5.69
CA GLY A 82 -0.41 -0.77 6.28
C GLY A 82 -1.94 -0.82 6.32
N ASN A 83 -2.57 0.19 6.93
CA ASN A 83 -4.02 0.33 6.86
C ASN A 83 -4.49 0.63 5.43
N HIS A 84 -3.67 1.32 4.63
CA HIS A 84 -3.96 1.57 3.22
C HIS A 84 -3.92 0.27 2.40
N GLU A 85 -2.90 -0.59 2.55
CA GLU A 85 -2.87 -1.90 1.86
C GLU A 85 -4.03 -2.81 2.29
N PHE A 86 -4.38 -2.81 3.57
CA PHE A 86 -5.50 -3.61 4.06
C PHE A 86 -6.82 -3.16 3.42
N ALA A 87 -7.04 -1.85 3.34
CA ALA A 87 -8.22 -1.28 2.72
C ALA A 87 -8.25 -1.54 1.20
N PHE A 88 -7.12 -1.35 0.52
CA PHE A 88 -6.99 -1.65 -0.91
C PHE A 88 -7.22 -3.13 -1.21
N ALA A 89 -6.62 -4.04 -0.44
CA ALA A 89 -6.82 -5.49 -0.54
C ALA A 89 -8.29 -5.87 -0.30
N GLY A 90 -8.96 -5.18 0.63
CA GLY A 90 -10.39 -5.31 0.88
C GLY A 90 -11.22 -4.92 -0.34
N PHE A 91 -10.89 -3.82 -0.99
CA PHE A 91 -11.59 -3.36 -2.19
C PHE A 91 -11.44 -4.33 -3.37
N ILE A 92 -10.24 -4.86 -3.63
CA ILE A 92 -10.00 -5.80 -4.74
C ILE A 92 -10.37 -7.26 -4.41
N GLY A 93 -10.84 -7.53 -3.18
CA GLY A 93 -11.34 -8.84 -2.78
C GLY A 93 -10.26 -9.91 -2.56
N VAL A 94 -9.06 -9.52 -2.09
CA VAL A 94 -7.93 -10.45 -1.83
C VAL A 94 -7.56 -10.57 -0.34
N LEU A 95 -8.38 -10.02 0.57
CA LEU A 95 -8.18 -10.23 2.00
C LEU A 95 -8.27 -11.72 2.35
N GLU A 96 -7.27 -12.22 3.06
CA GLU A 96 -7.25 -13.57 3.59
C GLU A 96 -7.99 -13.65 4.94
N GLY A 97 -8.56 -14.81 5.24
CA GLY A 97 -9.28 -15.08 6.50
C GLY A 97 -10.80 -15.12 6.34
N GLU A 98 -11.47 -15.70 7.34
CA GLU A 98 -12.93 -15.75 7.41
C GLU A 98 -13.45 -14.53 8.19
N PHE A 99 -14.28 -13.72 7.54
CA PHE A 99 -14.99 -12.63 8.18
C PHE A 99 -16.36 -12.43 7.53
N GLU A 100 -17.35 -12.03 8.32
CA GLU A 100 -18.65 -11.63 7.83
C GLU A 100 -18.61 -10.13 7.51
N ALA A 101 -18.60 -9.79 6.21
CA ALA A 101 -18.46 -8.41 5.73
C ALA A 101 -19.38 -7.43 6.47
N LYS A 102 -20.68 -7.77 6.57
CA LYS A 102 -21.69 -6.94 7.25
C LYS A 102 -21.42 -6.69 8.73
N GLU A 103 -20.77 -7.63 9.42
CA GLU A 103 -20.42 -7.45 10.84
C GLU A 103 -19.36 -6.36 11.00
N THR A 104 -18.44 -6.24 10.04
CA THR A 104 -17.38 -5.21 10.05
C THR A 104 -17.91 -3.79 9.86
N TRP A 105 -19.13 -3.64 9.34
CA TRP A 105 -19.75 -2.34 9.05
C TRP A 105 -20.47 -1.73 10.26
N LYS A 106 -20.97 -2.57 11.18
CA LYS A 106 -21.96 -2.19 12.20
C LYS A 106 -21.51 -1.04 13.09
N GLU A 107 -20.26 -1.09 13.55
CA GLU A 107 -19.71 -0.08 14.47
C GLU A 107 -19.69 1.33 13.86
N TYR A 108 -19.54 1.42 12.53
CA TYR A 108 -19.39 2.69 11.81
C TYR A 108 -20.56 2.98 10.87
N ALA A 109 -21.69 2.27 10.99
CA ALA A 109 -22.79 2.35 10.03
C ALA A 109 -23.34 3.78 9.86
N ASP A 110 -23.33 4.58 10.94
CA ASP A 110 -23.77 5.98 10.94
C ASP A 110 -22.88 6.89 10.05
N ASN A 111 -21.66 6.44 9.73
CA ASN A 111 -20.74 7.16 8.87
C ASN A 111 -20.94 6.86 7.37
N GLU A 112 -21.76 5.89 6.98
CA GLU A 112 -21.84 5.40 5.60
C GLU A 112 -22.14 6.50 4.57
N GLU A 113 -23.07 7.40 4.88
CA GLU A 113 -23.43 8.53 4.01
C GLU A 113 -22.41 9.67 4.08
N ILE A 114 -21.79 9.89 5.25
CA ILE A 114 -20.79 10.94 5.47
C ILE A 114 -19.50 10.60 4.73
N GLU A 115 -19.08 9.35 4.79
CA GLU A 115 -17.85 8.87 4.18
C GLU A 115 -18.05 8.41 2.73
N GLY A 116 -19.32 8.32 2.30
CA GLY A 116 -19.72 7.93 0.95
C GLY A 116 -19.22 6.54 0.57
N TRP A 117 -19.44 5.54 1.43
CA TRP A 117 -18.89 4.19 1.23
C TRP A 117 -19.25 3.61 -0.14
N TYR A 118 -18.35 2.80 -0.69
CA TYR A 118 -18.56 2.10 -1.94
C TYR A 118 -19.81 1.22 -1.89
N LYS A 119 -20.68 1.39 -2.89
CA LYS A 119 -21.95 0.65 -3.07
C LYS A 119 -22.03 -0.02 -4.45
N GLY A 120 -20.91 -0.10 -5.17
CA GLY A 120 -20.85 -0.75 -6.48
C GLY A 120 -20.68 -2.27 -6.40
N GLU A 121 -20.41 -2.91 -7.54
CA GLU A 121 -20.39 -4.37 -7.66
C GLU A 121 -19.48 -5.06 -6.62
N GLY A 122 -20.02 -6.07 -5.93
CA GLY A 122 -19.28 -6.90 -4.97
C GLY A 122 -19.16 -6.31 -3.57
N HIS A 123 -19.70 -5.12 -3.31
CA HIS A 123 -19.62 -4.47 -2.02
C HIS A 123 -20.24 -5.29 -0.87
N GLU A 124 -21.18 -6.18 -1.15
CA GLU A 124 -21.89 -6.99 -0.16
C GLU A 124 -20.98 -7.99 0.57
N LYS A 125 -19.84 -8.32 -0.03
CA LYS A 125 -18.81 -9.23 0.51
C LYS A 125 -17.55 -8.48 0.95
N MET A 126 -17.56 -7.15 0.88
CA MET A 126 -16.39 -6.32 1.10
C MET A 126 -16.25 -5.93 2.57
N HIS A 127 -15.04 -6.07 3.11
CA HIS A 127 -14.70 -5.52 4.44
C HIS A 127 -14.97 -4.01 4.47
N LEU A 128 -15.39 -3.47 5.63
CA LEU A 128 -15.66 -2.04 5.82
C LEU A 128 -14.59 -1.14 5.18
N GLN A 129 -13.33 -1.39 5.53
CA GLN A 129 -12.19 -0.61 5.04
C GLN A 129 -12.10 -0.58 3.51
N GLY A 130 -12.41 -1.68 2.82
CA GLY A 130 -12.47 -1.68 1.35
C GLY A 130 -13.59 -0.78 0.82
N ARG A 131 -14.74 -0.76 1.51
CA ARG A 131 -15.85 0.12 1.15
C ARG A 131 -15.50 1.59 1.35
N ILE A 132 -14.84 1.94 2.45
CA ILE A 132 -14.37 3.31 2.70
C ILE A 132 -13.34 3.72 1.65
N TRP A 133 -12.37 2.85 1.37
CA TRP A 133 -11.28 3.11 0.43
C TRP A 133 -11.76 3.40 -0.99
N GLY A 134 -12.69 2.58 -1.51
CA GLY A 134 -13.30 2.75 -2.83
C GLY A 134 -14.48 3.73 -2.86
N GLY A 135 -14.87 4.29 -1.71
CA GLY A 135 -15.98 5.22 -1.57
C GLY A 135 -15.69 6.61 -2.14
N TRP A 136 -16.70 7.47 -2.19
CA TRP A 136 -16.57 8.85 -2.64
C TRP A 136 -16.84 9.83 -1.49
N PHE A 137 -15.78 10.49 -1.01
CA PHE A 137 -15.89 11.51 0.04
C PHE A 137 -16.17 12.87 -0.59
N ASP A 138 -17.34 13.45 -0.29
CA ASP A 138 -17.72 14.75 -0.85
C ASP A 138 -17.03 15.91 -0.11
N VAL A 139 -16.56 16.89 -0.88
CA VAL A 139 -15.78 18.06 -0.43
C VAL A 139 -16.60 19.02 0.43
N ALA A 140 -17.91 18.78 0.56
CA ALA A 140 -18.83 19.51 1.44
C ALA A 140 -18.38 19.54 2.92
N GLN A 141 -17.41 18.71 3.32
CA GLN A 141 -16.87 18.63 4.69
C GLN A 141 -15.60 19.46 4.92
N GLY A 142 -15.13 20.25 3.94
CA GLY A 142 -14.01 21.18 4.12
C GLY A 142 -12.62 20.52 4.22
N ILE A 143 -12.53 19.22 3.90
CA ILE A 143 -11.29 18.43 3.83
C ILE A 143 -11.05 18.10 2.35
N ASP A 144 -9.87 18.46 1.83
CA ASP A 144 -9.46 18.17 0.46
C ASP A 144 -8.92 16.73 0.36
N CYS A 145 -9.83 15.79 0.11
CA CYS A 145 -9.51 14.38 -0.10
C CYS A 145 -9.48 14.03 -1.59
N LYS A 146 -8.54 13.17 -1.99
CA LYS A 146 -8.45 12.64 -3.36
C LYS A 146 -9.35 11.41 -3.51
N GLY A 147 -10.64 11.67 -3.69
CA GLY A 147 -11.66 10.65 -3.97
C GLY A 147 -12.28 10.03 -2.72
N SER A 148 -11.48 9.48 -1.81
CA SER A 148 -11.96 8.91 -0.54
C SER A 148 -11.16 9.44 0.64
N ILE A 149 -11.57 9.11 1.87
CA ILE A 149 -10.83 9.43 3.11
C ILE A 149 -9.39 8.88 3.10
N PHE A 150 -9.15 7.83 2.31
CA PHE A 150 -7.84 7.23 2.13
C PHE A 150 -6.97 7.94 1.08
N ASP A 151 -7.48 8.97 0.39
CA ASP A 151 -6.84 9.55 -0.80
C ASP A 151 -6.56 8.50 -1.88
N ALA A 152 -7.53 7.62 -2.15
CA ALA A 152 -7.35 6.46 -3.02
C ALA A 152 -7.35 6.76 -4.53
N ALA A 153 -7.89 7.90 -4.97
CA ALA A 153 -8.03 8.21 -6.41
C ALA A 153 -6.71 8.12 -7.21
N PRO A 154 -5.54 8.58 -6.69
CA PRO A 154 -4.24 8.39 -7.34
C PRO A 154 -3.87 6.91 -7.52
N THR A 155 -4.26 6.02 -6.60
CA THR A 155 -4.05 4.58 -6.76
C THR A 155 -4.82 4.07 -7.96
N PHE A 156 -6.14 4.32 -8.05
CA PHE A 156 -6.94 3.98 -9.23
C PHE A 156 -6.33 4.54 -10.53
N GLY A 157 -5.96 5.82 -10.52
CA GLY A 157 -5.32 6.49 -11.65
C GLY A 157 -4.00 5.82 -12.08
N SER A 158 -3.18 5.36 -11.14
CA SER A 158 -1.93 4.64 -11.43
C SER A 158 -2.15 3.30 -12.15
N TYR A 159 -3.35 2.72 -12.03
CA TYR A 159 -3.79 1.52 -12.75
C TYR A 159 -4.61 1.83 -14.01
N GLY A 160 -4.79 3.10 -14.37
CA GLY A 160 -5.49 3.51 -15.60
C GLY A 160 -7.01 3.38 -15.52
N VAL A 161 -7.58 3.51 -14.31
CA VAL A 161 -9.04 3.49 -14.08
C VAL A 161 -9.48 4.72 -13.30
N SER A 162 -10.75 5.10 -13.41
CA SER A 162 -11.33 6.15 -12.58
C SER A 162 -11.48 5.68 -11.13
N HIS A 163 -11.44 6.63 -10.19
CA HIS A 163 -11.71 6.36 -8.79
C HIS A 163 -13.06 5.66 -8.59
N GLY A 164 -13.10 4.65 -7.71
CA GLY A 164 -14.30 3.85 -7.43
C GLY A 164 -14.73 2.89 -8.56
N SER A 165 -13.96 2.73 -9.63
CA SER A 165 -14.30 1.78 -10.71
C SER A 165 -14.15 0.32 -10.26
N SER A 166 -15.17 -0.51 -10.46
CA SER A 166 -15.05 -1.99 -10.37
C SER A 166 -14.44 -2.62 -11.62
N VAL A 167 -14.35 -1.86 -12.72
CA VAL A 167 -13.86 -2.38 -13.99
C VAL A 167 -12.35 -2.55 -13.92
N VAL A 168 -11.90 -3.80 -13.90
CA VAL A 168 -10.50 -4.15 -14.17
C VAL A 168 -10.28 -3.93 -15.66
N ASN A 169 -9.60 -2.85 -16.04
CA ASN A 169 -9.08 -2.74 -17.41
C ASN A 169 -8.03 -3.85 -17.59
N THR A 170 -8.46 -5.00 -18.13
CA THR A 170 -7.57 -6.05 -18.63
C THR A 170 -6.87 -5.57 -19.90
N LEU A 171 -6.01 -4.57 -19.76
CA LEU A 171 -4.97 -4.32 -20.75
C LEU A 171 -3.81 -5.26 -20.39
N ARG A 172 -3.85 -6.42 -21.06
CA ARG A 172 -2.75 -7.40 -21.14
C ARG A 172 -1.49 -6.77 -21.68
#